data_AF-A0A9C9K1Y1-F1
#
_entry.id   AF-A0A9C9K1Y1-F1
#
_cell.length_a   1.000
_cell.length_b   1.000
_cell.length_c   1.000
_cell.angle_alpha   90.00
_cell.angle_beta   90.00
_cell.angle_gamma   90.00
#
_symmetry.space_group_name_H-M   'P 1'
#
loop_
_entity.id
_entity.type
_entity.pdbx_description
1 polymer ?
#
loop_
_entity_poly.entity_id
_entity_poly.type
_entity_poly.pdbx_seq_one_letter_code
_entity_poly.pdbx_strand_id
1 'polypeptide(L)'
;MLLDDNPIALIEENLERCLLCGRCRSVCPIFREVGLEMVSPRGRVALTSALARGEISLSEVFKKQVVNCLRCMACVDICPSDVEPNETTTAVYRIIASSKVIDPIRGIMFRILLRRGRLLPPFTSFWANLFRILSPLLPEWTRLRHLLPLPTMKGIRYMPGFANMPFSYYIDYYNRVYRAGRWKHRVALFFGCASNLVFPETAHSMIAVYIKHGIGV
;
A
#
# COMPACT_ATOMS: atom_id res chain seq x y z
N MET A 1 15.63 -11.39 -11.03
CA MET A 1 15.28 -12.81 -10.84
C MET A 1 14.21 -12.80 -9.76
N LEU A 2 12.91 -12.65 -10.02
CA LEU A 2 12.02 -13.30 -10.98
C LEU A 2 11.01 -12.28 -11.52
N LEU A 3 11.09 -11.98 -12.82
CA LEU A 3 9.99 -11.36 -13.57
C LEU A 3 9.96 -12.11 -14.89
N ASP A 4 9.58 -13.39 -14.84
CA ASP A 4 9.27 -14.11 -16.06
C ASP A 4 7.90 -13.63 -16.56
N ASP A 5 7.90 -13.23 -17.82
CA ASP A 5 6.87 -12.47 -18.54
C ASP A 5 5.56 -13.22 -18.79
N ASN A 6 5.24 -14.24 -17.99
CA ASN A 6 3.99 -15.00 -18.11
C ASN A 6 3.35 -15.28 -16.73
N PRO A 7 2.39 -14.45 -16.28
CA PRO A 7 1.72 -14.66 -15.01
C PRO A 7 0.96 -15.99 -14.95
N ILE A 8 0.53 -16.54 -16.09
CA ILE A 8 -0.23 -17.79 -16.16
C ILE A 8 0.65 -18.99 -15.78
N ALA A 9 1.89 -19.04 -16.26
CA ALA A 9 2.82 -20.13 -15.95
C ALA A 9 3.10 -20.24 -14.46
N LEU A 10 3.35 -19.10 -13.79
CA LEU A 10 3.56 -19.04 -12.34
C LEU A 10 2.33 -19.52 -11.55
N ILE A 11 1.12 -19.19 -12.03
CA ILE A 11 -0.12 -19.57 -11.37
C ILE A 11 -0.29 -21.10 -11.40
N GLU A 12 -0.04 -21.73 -12.55
CA GLU A 12 -0.13 -23.19 -12.68
C GLU A 12 0.94 -23.91 -11.86
N GLU A 13 2.19 -23.44 -11.91
CA GLU A 13 3.28 -24.00 -11.12
C GLU A 13 2.97 -23.95 -9.61
N ASN A 14 2.44 -22.84 -9.12
CA ASN A 14 2.01 -22.70 -7.73
C ASN A 14 0.90 -23.68 -7.35
N LEU A 15 0.00 -24.01 -8.28
CA LEU A 15 -1.04 -25.01 -8.03
C LEU A 15 -0.46 -26.42 -8.02
N GLU A 16 0.42 -26.75 -8.95
CA GLU A 16 1.09 -28.07 -9.06
C GLU A 16 1.95 -28.37 -7.83
N ARG A 17 2.66 -27.37 -7.30
CA ARG A 17 3.46 -27.50 -6.07
C ARG A 17 2.63 -27.59 -4.79
N CYS A 18 1.34 -27.23 -4.83
CA CYS A 18 0.49 -27.17 -3.65
C CYS A 18 0.10 -28.56 -3.14
N LEU A 19 0.69 -29.00 -2.03
CA LEU A 19 0.38 -30.29 -1.38
C LEU A 19 -0.92 -30.29 -0.55
N LEU A 20 -1.73 -29.23 -0.63
CA LEU A 20 -3.00 -29.08 0.13
C LEU A 20 -2.88 -29.29 1.66
N CYS A 21 -1.70 -29.09 2.25
CA CYS A 21 -1.44 -29.34 3.68
C CYS A 21 -2.14 -28.37 4.65
N GLY A 22 -2.58 -27.20 4.18
CA GLY A 22 -3.34 -26.24 4.99
C GLY A 22 -2.52 -25.33 5.90
N ARG A 23 -1.18 -25.39 5.92
CA ARG A 23 -0.34 -24.45 6.71
C ARG A 23 -0.59 -22.99 6.41
N CYS A 24 -0.84 -22.65 5.14
CA CYS A 24 -1.15 -21.28 4.76
C CYS A 24 -2.48 -20.78 5.36
N ARG A 25 -3.41 -21.67 5.72
CA ARG A 25 -4.70 -21.31 6.33
C ARG A 25 -4.51 -20.81 7.76
N SER A 26 -3.64 -21.42 8.54
CA SER A 26 -3.46 -21.10 9.97
C SER A 26 -2.89 -19.70 10.20
N VAL A 27 -2.12 -19.19 9.23
CA VAL A 27 -1.48 -17.85 9.31
C VAL A 27 -2.27 -16.75 8.60
N CYS A 28 -3.31 -17.09 7.83
CA CYS A 28 -4.03 -16.11 7.03
C CYS A 28 -5.07 -15.37 7.87
N PRO A 29 -4.95 -14.03 8.07
CA PRO A 29 -5.90 -13.29 8.90
C PRO A 29 -7.29 -13.20 8.27
N ILE A 30 -7.38 -13.19 6.94
CA ILE A 30 -8.65 -13.17 6.21
C ILE A 30 -9.37 -14.51 6.33
N PHE A 31 -8.64 -15.61 6.19
CA PHE A 31 -9.22 -16.94 6.40
C PHE A 31 -9.70 -17.12 7.84
N ARG A 32 -8.94 -16.63 8.81
CA ARG A 32 -9.34 -16.66 10.23
C ARG A 32 -10.67 -15.94 10.49
N GLU A 33 -10.90 -14.81 9.82
CA GLU A 33 -12.12 -14.02 9.99
C GLU A 33 -13.33 -14.59 9.23
N VAL A 34 -13.11 -15.02 7.98
CA VAL A 34 -14.20 -15.40 7.07
C VAL A 34 -14.52 -16.90 7.14
N GLY A 35 -13.53 -17.75 7.41
CA GLY A 35 -13.69 -19.20 7.53
C GLY A 35 -13.92 -19.98 6.22
N LEU A 36 -14.11 -19.31 5.08
CA LEU A 36 -14.37 -19.96 3.79
C LEU A 36 -13.08 -20.36 3.08
N GLU A 37 -13.00 -21.58 2.55
CA GLU A 37 -11.79 -22.08 1.87
C GLU A 37 -11.41 -21.22 0.66
N MET A 38 -12.40 -20.69 -0.07
CA MET A 38 -12.21 -19.80 -1.22
C MET A 38 -11.42 -18.51 -0.91
N VAL A 39 -11.40 -18.05 0.34
CA VAL A 39 -10.58 -16.87 0.73
C VAL A 39 -9.21 -17.25 1.29
N SER A 40 -8.95 -18.53 1.47
CA SER A 40 -7.68 -19.01 1.99
C SER A 40 -6.56 -18.79 0.95
N PRO A 41 -5.28 -18.73 1.36
CA PRO A 41 -4.20 -18.55 0.40
C PRO A 41 -4.16 -19.65 -0.67
N ARG A 42 -4.36 -20.93 -0.29
CA ARG A 42 -4.43 -22.03 -1.26
C ARG A 42 -5.70 -21.98 -2.11
N GLY A 43 -6.83 -21.56 -1.53
CA GLY A 43 -8.07 -21.35 -2.26
C GLY A 43 -7.91 -20.28 -3.33
N ARG A 44 -7.18 -19.20 -3.05
CA ARG A 44 -6.86 -18.17 -4.04
C ARG A 44 -5.95 -18.68 -5.15
N VAL A 45 -4.97 -19.54 -4.85
CA VAL A 45 -4.15 -20.19 -5.88
C VAL A 45 -5.02 -21.02 -6.81
N ALA A 46 -5.87 -21.89 -6.25
CA ALA A 46 -6.80 -22.71 -7.04
C ALA A 46 -7.79 -21.87 -7.87
N LEU A 47 -8.41 -20.85 -7.28
CA LEU A 47 -9.33 -19.95 -7.97
C LEU A 47 -8.63 -19.19 -9.10
N THR A 48 -7.42 -18.71 -8.86
CA THR A 48 -6.68 -17.94 -9.87
C THR A 48 -6.22 -18.84 -11.01
N SER A 49 -5.85 -20.09 -10.75
CA SER A 49 -5.57 -21.08 -11.78
C SER A 49 -6.81 -21.39 -12.62
N ALA A 50 -7.96 -21.64 -11.99
CA ALA A 50 -9.23 -21.82 -12.71
C ALA A 50 -9.58 -20.61 -13.59
N LEU A 51 -9.30 -19.38 -13.12
CA LEU A 51 -9.45 -18.17 -13.94
C LEU A 51 -8.47 -18.17 -15.13
N ALA A 52 -7.20 -18.53 -14.89
CA ALA A 52 -6.17 -18.54 -15.92
C ALA A 52 -6.44 -19.57 -17.02
N ARG A 53 -7.06 -20.70 -16.68
CA ARG A 53 -7.52 -21.72 -17.63
C ARG A 53 -8.85 -21.40 -18.32
N GLY A 54 -9.50 -20.29 -17.95
CA GLY A 54 -10.80 -19.91 -18.50
C GLY A 54 -11.97 -20.77 -18.01
N GLU A 55 -11.78 -21.58 -16.96
CA GLU A 55 -12.84 -22.40 -16.35
C GLU A 55 -13.87 -21.54 -15.61
N ILE A 56 -13.42 -20.40 -15.08
CA ILE A 56 -14.27 -19.41 -14.42
C ILE A 56 -14.06 -18.01 -15.02
N SER A 57 -15.10 -17.19 -14.96
CA SER A 57 -15.03 -15.80 -15.39
C SER A 57 -14.60 -14.86 -14.25
N LEU A 58 -14.09 -13.68 -14.60
CA LEU A 58 -13.75 -12.60 -13.67
C LEU A 58 -15.00 -11.91 -13.08
N SER A 59 -15.88 -12.71 -12.47
CA SER A 59 -17.14 -12.29 -11.85
C SER A 59 -16.92 -11.46 -10.59
N GLU A 60 -17.93 -10.70 -10.16
CA GLU A 60 -17.87 -9.97 -8.88
C GLU A 60 -17.73 -10.91 -7.67
N VAL A 61 -18.27 -12.13 -7.77
CA VAL A 61 -18.10 -13.15 -6.73
C VAL A 61 -16.63 -13.53 -6.61
N PHE A 62 -15.98 -13.86 -7.72
CA PHE A 62 -14.55 -14.17 -7.76
C PHE A 62 -13.71 -13.01 -7.20
N LYS A 63 -13.95 -11.78 -7.67
CA LYS A 63 -13.22 -10.59 -7.22
C LYS A 63 -13.29 -10.43 -5.71
N LYS A 64 -14.47 -10.60 -5.10
CA LYS A 64 -14.62 -10.49 -3.63
C LYS A 64 -13.76 -11.48 -2.85
N GLN A 65 -13.53 -12.69 -3.38
CA GLN A 65 -12.74 -13.71 -2.68
C GLN A 65 -11.23 -13.51 -2.81
N VAL A 66 -10.77 -12.91 -3.91
CA VAL A 66 -9.34 -12.72 -4.18
C VAL A 66 -8.87 -11.33 -3.71
N VAL A 67 -9.67 -10.29 -3.92
CA VAL A 67 -9.31 -8.87 -3.68
C VAL A 67 -9.33 -8.49 -2.19
N ASN A 68 -9.81 -9.37 -1.31
CA ASN A 68 -9.70 -9.20 0.14
C ASN A 68 -8.30 -9.57 0.68
N CYS A 69 -7.37 -10.01 -0.16
CA CYS A 69 -5.99 -10.32 0.24
C CYS A 69 -5.24 -9.06 0.71
N LEU A 70 -4.73 -9.08 1.94
CA LEU A 70 -3.90 -8.00 2.49
C LEU A 70 -2.47 -7.97 1.93
N ARG A 71 -2.06 -9.01 1.17
CA ARG A 71 -0.69 -9.19 0.64
C ARG A 71 0.39 -9.09 1.72
N CYS A 72 0.11 -9.61 2.92
CA CYS A 72 1.04 -9.60 4.06
C CYS A 72 2.15 -10.65 4.01
N MET A 73 2.16 -11.52 3.00
CA MET A 73 3.20 -12.55 2.74
C MET A 73 3.38 -13.65 3.79
N ALA A 74 2.65 -13.64 4.90
CA ALA A 74 2.74 -14.69 5.94
C ALA A 74 2.50 -16.12 5.41
N CYS A 75 1.69 -16.28 4.37
CA CYS A 75 1.43 -17.57 3.74
C CYS A 75 2.60 -18.11 2.91
N VAL A 76 3.46 -17.25 2.37
CA VAL A 76 4.65 -17.62 1.61
C VAL A 76 5.70 -18.16 2.58
N ASP A 77 5.96 -17.41 3.66
CA ASP A 77 6.95 -17.73 4.68
C ASP A 77 6.76 -19.10 5.35
N ILE A 78 5.50 -19.52 5.58
CA ILE A 78 5.20 -20.80 6.23
C ILE A 78 5.10 -22.00 5.26
N CYS A 79 5.16 -21.76 3.94
CA CYS A 79 4.88 -22.77 2.94
C CYS A 79 6.07 -23.74 2.78
N PRO A 80 5.91 -25.05 3.05
CA PRO A 80 7.01 -26.00 2.89
C PRO A 80 7.31 -26.33 1.41
N SER A 81 6.38 -26.04 0.51
CA SER A 81 6.47 -26.34 -0.93
C SER A 81 6.80 -25.13 -1.78
N ASP A 82 7.18 -24.01 -1.14
CA ASP A 82 7.58 -22.77 -1.79
C ASP A 82 6.56 -22.26 -2.83
N VAL A 83 5.27 -22.38 -2.48
CA VAL A 83 4.16 -21.80 -3.24
C VAL A 83 4.05 -20.33 -2.89
N GLU A 84 3.81 -19.48 -3.88
CA GLU A 84 3.71 -18.03 -3.73
C GLU A 84 2.28 -17.48 -3.94
N PRO A 85 1.31 -17.69 -3.02
CA PRO A 85 -0.05 -17.16 -3.18
C PRO A 85 -0.13 -15.62 -3.35
N ASN A 86 0.88 -14.87 -2.87
CA ASN A 86 0.93 -13.42 -3.05
C ASN A 86 1.09 -13.05 -4.53
N GLU A 87 2.00 -13.69 -5.25
CA GLU A 87 2.24 -13.38 -6.66
C GLU A 87 1.04 -13.79 -7.52
N THR A 88 0.48 -14.98 -7.28
CA THR A 88 -0.77 -15.44 -7.91
C THR A 88 -1.90 -14.42 -7.71
N THR A 89 -2.08 -13.95 -6.48
CA THR A 89 -3.09 -12.92 -6.17
C THR A 89 -2.75 -11.58 -6.86
N THR A 90 -1.48 -11.19 -6.89
CA THR A 90 -1.01 -9.95 -7.53
C THR A 90 -1.27 -9.95 -9.04
N ALA A 91 -1.15 -11.10 -9.71
CA ALA A 91 -1.53 -11.26 -11.11
C ALA A 91 -3.00 -10.91 -11.34
N VAL A 92 -3.90 -11.36 -10.48
CA VAL A 92 -5.34 -11.01 -10.54
C VAL A 92 -5.55 -9.51 -10.36
N TYR A 93 -4.84 -8.86 -9.43
CA TYR A 93 -4.91 -7.40 -9.29
C TYR A 93 -4.47 -6.68 -10.56
N ARG A 94 -3.44 -7.17 -11.26
CA ARG A 94 -2.99 -6.60 -12.54
C ARG A 94 -4.07 -6.73 -13.62
N ILE A 95 -4.72 -7.90 -13.72
CA ILE A 95 -5.83 -8.13 -14.67
C ILE A 95 -7.03 -7.21 -14.36
N ILE A 96 -7.40 -7.08 -13.09
CA ILE A 96 -8.49 -6.19 -12.68
C ILE A 96 -8.12 -4.73 -12.96
N ALA A 97 -6.87 -4.34 -12.71
CA ALA A 97 -6.39 -2.98 -12.95
C ALA A 97 -6.35 -2.64 -14.45
N SER A 98 -5.91 -3.57 -15.31
CA SER A 98 -5.89 -3.36 -16.76
C SER A 98 -7.30 -3.29 -17.35
N SER A 99 -8.28 -4.00 -16.79
CA SER A 99 -9.68 -3.93 -17.22
C SER A 99 -10.39 -2.63 -16.80
N LYS A 100 -9.86 -1.91 -15.80
CA LYS A 100 -10.46 -0.69 -15.29
C LYS A 100 -9.91 0.50 -16.06
N VAL A 101 -10.75 1.07 -16.94
CA VAL A 101 -10.51 2.40 -17.48
C VAL A 101 -10.54 3.38 -16.31
N ILE A 102 -9.41 4.04 -16.04
CA ILE A 102 -9.35 5.10 -15.04
C ILE A 102 -10.30 6.19 -15.51
N ASP A 103 -11.31 6.49 -14.68
CA ASP A 103 -12.26 7.56 -14.94
C ASP A 103 -11.52 8.86 -15.34
N PRO A 104 -11.90 9.54 -16.42
CA PRO A 104 -11.16 10.70 -16.95
C PRO A 104 -10.96 11.79 -15.90
N ILE A 105 -11.96 12.01 -15.03
CA ILE A 105 -11.91 13.01 -13.95
C ILE A 105 -10.90 12.57 -12.90
N ARG A 106 -10.92 11.30 -12.49
CA ARG A 106 -9.91 10.77 -11.56
C ARG A 106 -8.51 10.84 -12.15
N GLY A 107 -8.34 10.53 -13.43
CA GLY A 107 -7.05 10.60 -14.12
C GLY A 107 -6.51 12.04 -14.23
N ILE A 108 -7.39 13.02 -14.45
CA ILE A 108 -7.03 14.46 -14.42
C ILE A 108 -6.69 14.89 -12.99
N MET A 109 -7.52 14.51 -12.01
CA MET A 109 -7.28 14.80 -10.59
C MET A 109 -5.91 14.26 -10.16
N PHE A 110 -5.61 12.97 -10.38
CA PHE A 110 -4.32 12.39 -10.05
C PHE A 110 -3.16 13.08 -10.79
N ARG A 111 -3.33 13.45 -12.07
CA ARG A 111 -2.30 14.21 -12.79
C ARG A 111 -2.05 15.60 -12.21
N ILE A 112 -3.09 16.35 -11.86
CA ILE A 112 -2.93 17.70 -11.29
C ILE A 112 -2.38 17.61 -9.87
N LEU A 113 -2.94 16.71 -9.07
CA LEU A 113 -2.61 16.47 -7.67
C LEU A 113 -1.15 15.96 -7.55
N LEU A 114 -0.81 14.83 -8.18
CA LEU A 114 0.51 14.22 -8.05
C LEU A 114 1.62 15.03 -8.73
N ARG A 115 1.34 15.73 -9.84
CA ARG A 115 2.34 16.56 -10.55
C ARG A 115 2.62 17.88 -9.82
N ARG A 116 1.70 18.34 -8.96
CA ARG A 116 1.87 19.51 -8.08
C ARG A 116 1.92 19.09 -6.61
N GLY A 117 2.77 18.12 -6.28
CA GLY A 117 2.94 17.58 -4.92
C GLY A 117 3.33 18.59 -3.82
N ARG A 118 3.62 19.85 -4.17
CA ARG A 118 3.81 20.98 -3.24
C ARG A 118 2.50 21.69 -2.84
N LEU A 119 1.41 21.50 -3.58
CA LEU A 119 0.09 22.11 -3.30
C LEU A 119 -0.83 21.21 -2.48
N LEU A 120 -0.66 19.89 -2.54
CA LEU A 120 -1.39 18.97 -1.66
C LEU A 120 -1.16 19.27 -0.19
N PRO A 121 0.08 19.38 0.28
CA PRO A 121 0.32 19.31 1.70
C PRO A 121 -0.35 20.43 2.52
N PRO A 122 -0.34 21.73 2.10
CA PRO A 122 -1.05 22.76 2.86
C PRO A 122 -2.57 22.59 2.79
N PHE A 123 -3.12 22.13 1.65
CA PHE A 123 -4.54 21.84 1.52
C PHE A 123 -4.93 20.65 2.41
N THR A 124 -4.21 19.54 2.35
CA THR A 124 -4.48 18.35 3.15
C THR A 124 -4.27 18.59 4.63
N SER A 125 -3.23 19.32 5.04
CA SER A 125 -2.99 19.66 6.44
C SER A 125 -4.00 20.67 6.98
N PHE A 126 -4.41 21.66 6.19
CA PHE A 126 -5.48 22.60 6.55
C PHE A 126 -6.82 21.88 6.74
N TRP A 127 -7.25 21.13 5.71
CA TRP A 127 -8.52 20.40 5.78
C TRP A 127 -8.50 19.34 6.86
N ALA A 128 -7.41 18.58 7.02
CA ALA A 128 -7.33 17.60 8.10
C ALA A 128 -7.37 18.23 9.49
N ASN A 129 -6.74 19.39 9.70
CA ASN A 129 -6.84 20.11 10.97
C ASN A 129 -8.23 20.74 11.19
N LEU A 130 -8.84 21.29 10.15
CA LEU A 130 -10.21 21.80 10.21
C LEU A 130 -11.19 20.67 10.53
N PHE A 131 -11.09 19.54 9.84
CA PHE A 131 -11.90 18.36 10.11
C PHE A 131 -11.60 17.73 11.47
N ARG A 132 -10.36 17.77 11.98
CA ARG A 132 -10.02 17.37 13.36
C ARG A 132 -10.86 18.14 14.37
N ILE A 133 -11.00 19.46 14.19
CA ILE A 133 -11.77 20.35 15.07
C ILE A 133 -13.28 20.17 14.88
N LEU A 134 -13.76 20.01 13.64
CA LEU A 134 -15.19 19.88 13.35
C LEU A 134 -15.75 18.47 13.59
N SER A 135 -14.88 17.46 13.65
CA SER A 135 -15.29 16.06 13.80
C SER A 135 -16.07 15.67 15.05
N PRO A 136 -15.89 16.29 16.23
CA PRO A 136 -16.71 15.99 17.40
C PRO A 136 -18.16 16.44 17.21
N LEU A 137 -18.42 17.32 16.22
CA LEU A 137 -19.77 17.79 15.86
C LEU A 137 -20.43 16.88 14.81
N LEU A 138 -19.70 15.91 14.25
CA LEU A 138 -20.26 14.96 13.29
C LEU A 138 -20.96 13.81 14.03
N PRO A 139 -22.26 13.58 13.76
CA PRO A 139 -23.01 12.53 14.45
C PRO A 139 -22.49 11.12 14.11
N GLU A 140 -22.64 10.18 15.04
CA GLU A 140 -21.94 8.88 15.02
C GLU A 140 -22.29 7.98 13.83
N TRP A 141 -23.50 8.13 13.28
CA TRP A 141 -23.98 7.42 12.09
C TRP A 141 -23.32 7.84 10.76
N THR A 142 -22.56 8.94 10.73
CA THR A 142 -22.04 9.49 9.48
C THR A 142 -20.75 8.79 9.06
N ARG A 143 -20.75 8.09 7.91
CA ARG A 143 -19.55 7.40 7.37
C ARG A 143 -18.38 8.35 7.06
N LEU A 144 -18.63 9.66 6.95
CA LEU A 144 -17.62 10.71 6.85
C LEU A 144 -16.59 10.64 8.00
N ARG A 145 -17.02 10.16 9.18
CA ARG A 145 -16.17 9.95 10.36
C ARG A 145 -15.02 8.95 10.12
N HIS A 146 -15.16 8.03 9.16
CA HIS A 146 -14.14 7.02 8.82
C HIS A 146 -13.19 7.43 7.69
N LEU A 147 -13.54 8.47 6.93
CA LEU A 147 -12.72 8.99 5.83
C LEU A 147 -11.68 10.01 6.32
N LEU A 148 -11.86 10.53 7.54
CA LEU A 148 -11.07 11.61 8.11
C LEU A 148 -10.26 11.11 9.32
N PRO A 149 -9.00 11.55 9.50
CA PRO A 149 -8.17 11.16 10.63
C PRO A 149 -8.68 11.83 11.91
N LEU A 150 -9.56 11.16 12.62
CA LEU A 150 -10.16 11.69 13.85
C LEU A 150 -9.42 11.17 15.08
N PRO A 151 -8.89 12.06 15.94
CA PRO A 151 -8.27 11.64 17.19
C PRO A 151 -9.29 11.19 18.25
N THR A 152 -10.59 11.37 18.01
CA THR A 152 -11.65 11.23 19.02
C THR A 152 -12.37 9.87 19.03
N MET A 153 -11.87 8.85 18.34
CA MET A 153 -12.37 7.48 18.57
C MET A 153 -11.64 6.87 19.76
N LYS A 154 -12.29 6.92 20.94
CA LYS A 154 -11.92 6.06 22.08
C LYS A 154 -11.91 4.61 21.57
N GLY A 155 -10.71 4.05 21.45
CA GLY A 155 -10.50 2.68 20.98
C GLY A 155 -10.13 2.60 19.49
N ILE A 156 -8.84 2.38 19.24
CA ILE A 156 -8.29 1.69 18.07
C ILE A 156 -8.25 2.48 16.73
N ARG A 157 -7.72 3.72 16.72
CA ARG A 157 -7.03 4.24 15.52
C ARG A 157 -5.74 5.00 15.88
N TYR A 158 -4.61 4.45 15.43
CA TYR A 158 -3.23 4.90 15.65
C TYR A 158 -2.74 5.93 14.62
N MET A 159 -3.62 6.63 13.91
CA MET A 159 -3.19 7.51 12.82
C MET A 159 -2.98 8.93 13.36
N PRO A 160 -1.73 9.39 13.53
CA PRO A 160 -1.46 10.74 14.03
C PRO A 160 -1.89 11.79 13.00
N GLY A 161 -2.03 13.03 13.47
CA GLY A 161 -2.37 14.16 12.62
C GLY A 161 -1.31 14.41 11.55
N PHE A 162 -1.69 15.10 10.49
CA PHE A 162 -0.72 15.58 9.52
C PHE A 162 0.11 16.74 10.09
N ALA A 163 1.38 16.79 9.74
CA ALA A 163 2.29 17.87 10.09
C ALA A 163 1.85 19.19 9.44
N ASN A 164 2.02 20.28 10.19
CA ASN A 164 1.74 21.63 9.70
C ASN A 164 2.69 22.02 8.57
N MET A 165 3.97 21.64 8.69
CA MET A 165 4.96 21.83 7.65
C MET A 165 5.49 20.45 7.20
N PRO A 166 5.14 20.02 5.98
CA PRO A 166 5.58 18.75 5.45
C PRO A 166 7.03 18.82 4.96
N PHE A 167 7.70 17.65 4.95
CA PHE A 167 9.11 17.55 4.59
C PHE A 167 9.42 18.12 3.18
N SER A 168 8.47 18.02 2.25
CA SER A 168 8.65 18.48 0.87
C SER A 168 8.92 19.98 0.73
N TYR A 169 8.60 20.77 1.75
CA TYR A 169 8.93 22.21 1.81
C TYR A 169 10.42 22.44 2.05
N TYR A 170 11.11 21.50 2.70
CA TYR A 170 12.52 21.60 3.05
C TYR A 170 13.46 21.03 2.00
N ILE A 171 12.94 20.45 0.91
CA ILE A 171 13.76 19.89 -0.18
C ILE A 171 14.71 20.94 -0.75
N ASP A 172 14.22 22.15 -1.03
CA ASP A 172 15.04 23.20 -1.64
C ASP A 172 16.11 23.72 -0.66
N TYR A 173 15.80 23.75 0.63
CA TYR A 173 16.75 24.06 1.70
C TYR A 173 17.87 23.02 1.75
N TYR A 174 17.52 21.73 1.83
CA TYR A 174 18.51 20.66 1.91
C TYR A 174 19.34 20.56 0.63
N ASN A 175 18.73 20.66 -0.56
CA ASN A 175 19.45 20.69 -1.83
C ASN A 175 20.50 21.81 -1.89
N ARG A 176 20.23 22.99 -1.29
CA ARG A 176 21.19 24.09 -1.21
C ARG A 176 22.35 23.78 -0.27
N VAL A 177 22.05 23.22 0.92
CA VAL A 177 23.07 22.79 1.89
C VAL A 177 23.98 21.72 1.27
N TYR A 178 23.41 20.76 0.54
CA TYR A 178 24.18 19.73 -0.16
C TYR A 178 25.07 20.29 -1.27
N ARG A 179 24.58 21.24 -2.09
CA ARG A 179 25.41 21.83 -3.16
C ARG A 179 26.62 22.59 -2.65
N ALA A 180 26.59 23.09 -1.42
CA ALA A 180 27.71 23.81 -0.81
C ALA A 180 28.78 22.88 -0.18
N GLY A 181 28.44 21.63 0.14
CA GLY A 181 29.33 20.71 0.85
C GLY A 181 30.22 19.85 -0.05
N ARG A 182 31.37 19.40 0.48
CA ARG A 182 32.19 18.33 -0.10
C ARG A 182 31.83 17.01 0.57
N TRP A 183 31.30 16.06 -0.21
CA TRP A 183 30.77 14.78 0.30
C TRP A 183 31.59 13.60 -0.20
N LYS A 184 31.75 12.58 0.63
CA LYS A 184 32.44 11.33 0.27
C LYS A 184 31.59 10.46 -0.65
N HIS A 185 30.28 10.41 -0.39
CA HIS A 185 29.29 9.64 -1.14
C HIS A 185 28.02 10.46 -1.35
N ARG A 186 27.20 10.06 -2.33
CA ARG A 186 25.88 10.67 -2.58
C ARG A 186 24.81 9.59 -2.66
N VAL A 187 23.66 9.84 -2.06
CA VAL A 187 22.51 8.94 -2.07
C VAL A 187 21.26 9.71 -2.51
N ALA A 188 20.28 9.03 -3.08
CA ALA A 188 18.97 9.63 -3.31
C ALA A 188 18.02 9.20 -2.19
N LEU A 189 17.44 10.16 -1.46
CA LEU A 189 16.44 9.85 -0.44
C LEU A 189 15.02 9.94 -1.01
N PHE A 190 14.35 8.80 -1.08
CA PHE A 190 12.93 8.74 -1.39
C PHE A 190 12.11 8.80 -0.10
N PHE A 191 11.29 9.84 0.05
CA PHE A 191 10.37 9.99 1.18
C PHE A 191 8.93 9.75 0.70
N GLY A 192 8.22 8.88 1.41
CA GLY A 192 6.80 8.58 1.14
C GLY A 192 5.84 9.56 1.82
N CYS A 193 4.54 9.34 1.66
CA CYS A 193 3.51 10.19 2.30
C CYS A 193 3.63 10.22 3.83
N ALA A 194 4.00 9.10 4.45
CA ALA A 194 4.17 9.02 5.91
C ALA A 194 5.31 9.93 6.38
N SER A 195 6.52 9.77 5.84
CA SER A 195 7.68 10.60 6.18
C SER A 195 7.56 12.05 5.67
N ASN A 196 6.63 12.34 4.75
CA ASN A 196 6.41 13.69 4.25
C ASN A 196 5.36 14.45 5.06
N LEU A 197 4.19 13.84 5.23
CA LEU A 197 2.98 14.50 5.73
C LEU A 197 2.68 14.14 7.19
N VAL A 198 3.17 13.02 7.70
CA VAL A 198 2.78 12.49 9.02
C VAL A 198 3.93 12.60 10.02
N PHE A 199 5.14 12.21 9.60
CA PHE A 199 6.35 12.20 10.43
C PHE A 199 7.55 12.85 9.71
N PRO A 200 7.48 14.15 9.36
CA PRO A 200 8.58 14.85 8.69
C PRO A 200 9.90 14.79 9.47
N GLU A 201 9.84 14.70 10.80
CA GLU A 201 10.98 14.60 11.70
C GLU A 201 11.85 13.37 11.39
N THR A 202 11.23 12.29 10.89
CA THR A 202 11.95 11.07 10.47
C THR A 202 12.85 11.38 9.28
N ALA A 203 12.33 12.09 8.28
CA ALA A 203 13.11 12.48 7.09
C ALA A 203 14.22 13.47 7.43
N HIS A 204 13.94 14.44 8.31
CA HIS A 204 14.96 15.37 8.83
C HIS A 204 16.09 14.64 9.57
N SER A 205 15.73 13.69 10.43
CA SER A 205 16.70 12.91 11.21
C SER A 205 17.57 12.02 10.33
N MET A 206 16.99 11.38 9.31
CA MET A 206 17.76 10.61 8.32
C MET A 206 18.81 11.47 7.62
N ILE A 207 18.42 12.67 7.17
CA ILE A 207 19.35 13.62 6.55
C ILE A 207 20.45 14.05 7.50
N ALA A 208 20.12 14.37 8.76
CA ALA A 208 21.11 14.76 9.75
C ALA A 208 22.17 13.67 9.97
N VAL A 209 21.76 12.39 9.99
CA VAL A 209 22.68 11.24 10.07
C VAL A 209 23.57 11.19 8.82
N TYR A 210 23.02 11.31 7.61
CA TYR A 210 23.82 11.28 6.39
C TYR A 210 24.87 12.40 6.34
N ILE A 211 24.47 13.63 6.67
CA ILE A 211 25.39 14.77 6.72
C ILE A 211 26.52 14.52 7.73
N LYS A 212 26.20 14.00 8.93
CA LYS A 212 27.19 13.67 9.96
C LYS A 212 28.21 12.63 9.49
N HIS A 213 27.80 11.69 8.64
CA HIS A 213 28.69 10.67 8.05
C HIS A 213 29.37 11.13 6.75
N GLY A 214 29.21 12.39 6.34
CA GLY A 214 29.80 12.93 5.12
C GLY A 214 29.16 12.38 3.83
N ILE A 215 27.91 11.95 3.92
CA ILE A 215 27.08 11.48 2.81
C ILE A 215 26.14 12.62 2.39
N GLY A 216 26.20 13.01 1.12
CA GLY A 216 25.25 13.95 0.52
C GLY A 216 23.97 13.24 0.10
N VAL A 217 22.84 13.94 0.13
CA VAL A 217 21.51 13.45 -0.29
C VAL A 217 20.96 14.30 -1.41
#